data_AF-A0A1C3EUA0-F1
#
_entry.id   AF-A0A1C3EUA0-F1
#
_cell.length_a   1.000
_cell.length_b   1.000
_cell.length_c   1.000
_cell.angle_alpha   90.00
_cell.angle_beta   90.00
_cell.angle_gamma   90.00
#
_symmetry.space_group_name_H-M   'P 1'
#
loop_
_entity.id
_entity.type
_entity.pdbx_description
1 polymer ?
#
loop_
_entity_poly.entity_id
_entity_poly.type
_entity_poly.pdbx_seq_one_letter_code
_entity_poly.pdbx_strand_id
1 'polypeptide(L)'
;MKLLPAIKSLLPQAHRQLANELPLPPCAPANSSMTRNKVMTYLEEQIARTKTMVQRWHGCDAKMYELSRSHRTLTIVICGHECGKNLVVSLMEPLFINGPTSWAENEASIVTVTLETGNQFVEFVDHKNKVRIVAESFEVAENRKV
;
A
#
# COMPACT_ATOMS: atom_id res chain seq x y z
N MET A 1 29.47 38.25 54.22
CA MET A 1 28.63 37.42 55.12
C MET A 1 27.68 36.63 54.24
N LYS A 2 27.44 35.33 54.33
CA LYS A 2 27.92 34.21 55.16
C LYS A 2 27.54 32.93 54.37
N LEU A 3 28.52 32.05 54.17
CA LEU A 3 28.46 30.60 54.39
C LEU A 3 27.20 29.80 53.96
N LEU A 4 27.39 28.86 53.02
CA LEU A 4 26.65 27.57 52.94
C LEU A 4 26.69 26.85 54.30
N PRO A 5 25.67 26.05 54.69
CA PRO A 5 25.55 24.63 54.28
C PRO A 5 24.06 24.16 54.29
N ALA A 6 23.59 22.93 54.16
CA ALA A 6 24.15 21.58 54.15
C ALA A 6 23.14 20.65 53.44
N ILE A 7 23.64 19.62 52.78
CA ILE A 7 22.89 18.50 52.19
C ILE A 7 22.48 17.53 53.33
N LYS A 8 21.18 17.23 53.44
CA LYS A 8 20.66 16.11 54.25
C LYS A 8 19.37 15.54 53.63
N SER A 9 19.43 14.31 53.14
CA SER A 9 18.31 13.35 52.98
C SER A 9 18.95 12.09 52.38
N LEU A 10 19.40 11.08 53.13
CA LEU A 10 18.66 10.07 53.92
C LEU A 10 17.50 9.43 53.13
N LEU A 11 17.83 8.42 52.33
CA LEU A 11 16.91 7.34 51.95
C LEU A 11 17.49 5.99 52.41
N PRO A 12 16.69 5.15 53.10
CA PRO A 12 17.15 3.93 53.73
C PRO A 12 17.24 2.74 52.76
N GLN A 13 18.22 1.88 53.03
CA GLN A 13 18.40 0.56 52.41
C GLN A 13 17.21 -0.34 52.74
N ALA A 14 16.49 -0.80 51.72
CA ALA A 14 15.48 -1.84 51.84
C ALA A 14 16.03 -3.17 51.31
N HIS A 15 16.33 -4.04 52.27
CA HIS A 15 16.15 -5.50 52.27
C HIS A 15 16.12 -6.26 50.93
N ARG A 16 17.21 -6.99 50.68
CA ARG A 16 17.22 -8.24 49.91
C ARG A 16 16.19 -9.23 50.49
N GLN A 17 15.24 -9.66 49.68
CA GLN A 17 14.46 -10.89 49.92
C GLN A 17 14.59 -11.84 48.73
N LEU A 18 15.26 -12.95 49.04
CA LEU A 18 15.03 -14.34 48.62
C LEU A 18 14.34 -14.59 47.26
N ALA A 19 15.15 -15.11 46.34
CA ALA A 19 14.72 -15.87 45.17
C ALA A 19 14.05 -17.18 45.63
N ASN A 20 12.75 -17.30 45.37
CA ASN A 20 12.04 -18.58 45.35
C ASN A 20 11.95 -19.02 43.88
N GLU A 21 12.75 -20.01 43.51
CA GLU A 21 12.65 -20.72 42.24
C GLU A 21 11.46 -21.69 42.32
N LEU A 22 10.39 -21.40 41.56
CA LEU A 22 9.34 -22.36 41.25
C LEU A 22 9.63 -22.99 39.87
N PRO A 23 9.52 -24.32 39.71
CA PRO A 23 9.78 -24.98 38.45
C PRO A 23 8.65 -24.70 37.43
N LEU A 24 9.03 -24.31 36.21
CA LEU A 24 8.11 -24.15 35.08
C LEU A 24 7.60 -25.54 34.60
N PRO A 25 6.30 -25.70 34.29
CA PRO A 25 5.80 -26.92 33.64
C PRO A 25 6.23 -26.99 32.16
N PRO A 26 6.42 -28.20 31.60
CA PRO A 26 6.81 -28.39 30.21
C PRO A 26 5.62 -28.25 29.24
N CYS A 27 5.92 -27.64 28.09
CA CYS A 27 5.27 -27.78 26.78
C CYS A 27 3.75 -27.51 26.68
N ALA A 28 3.39 -26.35 26.11
CA ALA A 28 2.16 -26.21 25.33
C ALA A 28 2.48 -26.43 23.83
N PRO A 29 1.77 -27.34 23.13
CA PRO A 29 1.94 -27.53 21.69
C PRO A 29 1.18 -26.47 20.88
N ALA A 30 1.84 -26.06 19.79
CA ALA A 30 1.27 -25.64 18.50
C ALA A 30 -0.09 -24.92 18.52
N ASN A 31 -0.05 -23.58 18.58
CA ASN A 31 -1.15 -22.82 17.97
C ASN A 31 -0.99 -22.88 16.45
N SER A 32 -1.67 -23.90 15.90
CA SER A 32 -2.06 -24.07 14.52
C SER A 32 -2.31 -22.72 13.84
N SER A 33 -1.37 -22.32 12.98
CA SER A 33 -1.65 -21.37 11.93
C SER A 33 -2.70 -22.01 11.01
N MET A 34 -3.98 -21.84 11.34
CA MET A 34 -5.05 -22.01 10.36
C MET A 34 -4.84 -20.93 9.30
N THR A 35 -4.04 -21.27 8.29
CA THR A 35 -4.06 -20.61 6.99
C THR A 35 -5.49 -20.80 6.46
N ARG A 36 -6.36 -19.84 6.76
CA ARG A 36 -7.60 -19.65 6.01
C ARG A 36 -7.17 -19.43 4.57
N ASN A 37 -7.31 -20.46 3.74
CA ASN A 37 -7.25 -20.32 2.29
C ASN A 37 -8.41 -19.41 1.88
N LYS A 38 -8.18 -18.09 1.92
CA LYS A 38 -9.10 -17.10 1.38
C LYS A 38 -9.11 -17.36 -0.12
N VAL A 39 -10.24 -17.82 -0.64
CA VAL A 39 -10.47 -17.91 -2.08
C VAL A 39 -10.31 -16.49 -2.62
N MET A 40 -9.28 -16.26 -3.45
CA MET A 40 -9.09 -14.96 -4.08
C MET A 40 -10.17 -14.74 -5.13
N THR A 41 -10.66 -13.51 -5.17
CA THR A 41 -11.53 -13.05 -6.25
C THR A 41 -10.75 -12.93 -7.56
N TYR A 42 -11.45 -12.98 -8.69
CA TYR A 42 -10.82 -12.78 -10.01
C TYR A 42 -10.02 -11.47 -10.09
N LEU A 43 -10.54 -10.38 -9.52
CA LEU A 43 -9.85 -9.09 -9.48
C LEU A 43 -8.57 -9.15 -8.64
N GLU A 44 -8.61 -9.77 -7.46
CA GLU A 44 -7.42 -9.97 -6.62
C GLU A 44 -6.34 -10.80 -7.35
N GLU A 45 -6.73 -11.82 -8.12
CA GLU A 45 -5.79 -12.59 -8.93
C GLU A 45 -5.15 -11.76 -10.05
N GLN A 46 -5.94 -10.95 -10.78
CA GLN A 46 -5.39 -10.08 -11.83
C GLN A 46 -4.42 -9.05 -11.23
N ILE A 47 -4.79 -8.42 -10.12
CA ILE A 47 -3.93 -7.47 -9.41
C ILE A 47 -2.63 -8.14 -8.95
N ALA A 48 -2.70 -9.36 -8.42
CA ALA A 48 -1.51 -10.10 -8.01
C ALA A 48 -0.57 -10.38 -9.20
N ARG A 49 -1.12 -10.71 -10.38
CA ARG A 49 -0.35 -10.95 -11.61
C ARG A 49 0.31 -9.69 -12.16
N THR A 50 -0.35 -8.54 -12.08
CA THR A 50 0.16 -7.27 -12.62
C THR A 50 0.99 -6.48 -11.63
N LYS A 51 1.00 -6.85 -10.34
CA LYS A 51 1.69 -6.10 -9.27
C LYS A 51 3.15 -5.83 -9.57
N THR A 52 3.92 -6.87 -9.90
CA THR A 52 5.35 -6.74 -10.21
C THR A 52 5.58 -5.92 -11.47
N MET A 53 4.68 -6.03 -12.45
CA MET A 53 4.72 -5.22 -13.66
C MET A 53 4.62 -3.74 -13.31
N VAL A 54 3.58 -3.32 -12.58
CA VAL A 54 3.37 -1.91 -12.17
C VAL A 54 4.54 -1.38 -11.33
N GLN A 55 5.03 -2.18 -10.37
CA GLN A 55 6.13 -1.77 -9.48
C GLN A 55 7.44 -1.46 -10.22
N ARG A 56 7.73 -2.10 -11.37
CA ARG A 56 8.92 -1.78 -12.17
C ARG A 56 8.94 -0.37 -12.74
N TRP A 57 7.76 0.26 -12.81
CA TRP A 57 7.61 1.61 -13.34
C TRP A 57 7.57 2.68 -12.24
N HIS A 58 7.82 2.32 -10.99
CA HIS A 58 8.01 3.32 -9.92
C HIS A 58 9.16 4.26 -10.23
N GLY A 59 8.98 5.55 -9.91
CA GLY A 59 9.94 6.62 -10.21
C GLY A 59 9.84 7.17 -11.64
N CYS A 60 9.06 6.56 -12.54
CA CYS A 60 8.83 7.08 -13.88
C CYS A 60 7.76 8.19 -13.91
N ASP A 61 7.72 8.96 -14.99
CA ASP A 61 6.70 9.99 -15.20
C ASP A 61 5.40 9.37 -15.68
N ALA A 62 4.27 9.87 -15.20
CA ALA A 62 2.95 9.37 -15.55
C ALA A 62 2.04 10.48 -16.08
N LYS A 63 1.15 10.11 -16.98
CA LYS A 63 0.17 11.00 -17.60
C LYS A 63 -1.17 10.31 -17.76
N MET A 64 -2.22 11.02 -17.38
CA MET A 64 -3.61 10.67 -17.60
C MET A 64 -4.05 11.17 -18.98
N TYR A 65 -4.57 10.26 -19.77
CA TYR A 65 -5.17 10.51 -21.09
C TYR A 65 -6.69 10.50 -20.97
N GLU A 66 -7.32 11.26 -21.87
CA GLU A 66 -8.75 11.59 -21.81
C GLU A 66 -9.65 10.34 -21.79
N LEU A 67 -10.73 10.45 -21.03
CA LEU A 67 -11.83 9.50 -21.01
C LEU A 67 -12.47 9.43 -22.41
N SER A 68 -12.27 8.33 -23.15
CA SER A 68 -12.99 8.18 -24.41
C SER A 68 -14.49 8.01 -24.12
N ARG A 69 -15.34 8.90 -24.65
CA ARG A 69 -16.80 8.89 -24.38
C ARG A 69 -17.48 7.59 -24.83
N SER A 70 -16.92 6.90 -25.81
CA SER A 70 -17.48 5.69 -26.41
C SER A 70 -17.21 4.42 -25.60
N HIS A 71 -16.06 4.32 -24.91
CA HIS A 71 -15.68 3.11 -24.16
C HIS A 71 -15.58 3.32 -22.66
N ARG A 72 -15.78 4.58 -22.20
CA ARG A 72 -15.63 4.99 -20.80
C ARG A 72 -14.34 4.42 -20.20
N THR A 73 -13.26 4.55 -20.96
CA THR A 73 -11.93 4.10 -20.56
C THR A 73 -11.08 5.32 -20.24
N LEU A 74 -10.50 5.34 -19.04
CA LEU A 74 -9.45 6.28 -18.68
C LEU A 74 -8.10 5.58 -18.82
N THR A 75 -7.19 6.16 -19.58
CA THR A 75 -5.87 5.58 -19.79
C THR A 75 -4.82 6.36 -19.03
N ILE A 76 -3.97 5.68 -18.27
CA ILE A 76 -2.78 6.24 -17.65
C ILE A 76 -1.58 5.65 -18.37
N VAL A 77 -0.66 6.51 -18.76
CA VAL A 77 0.57 6.11 -19.42
C VAL A 77 1.72 6.50 -18.52
N ILE A 78 2.52 5.51 -18.14
CA ILE A 78 3.77 5.71 -17.42
C ILE A 78 4.91 5.60 -18.43
N CYS A 79 5.65 6.67 -18.62
CA CYS A 79 6.73 6.78 -19.60
C CYS A 79 8.06 6.43 -18.95
N GLY A 80 8.77 5.47 -19.53
CA GLY A 80 10.08 5.05 -19.06
C GLY A 80 11.15 6.07 -19.44
N HIS A 81 12.30 6.00 -18.78
CA HIS A 81 13.45 6.86 -19.09
C HIS A 81 14.05 6.58 -20.48
N GLU A 82 13.79 5.40 -21.05
CA GLU A 82 14.20 5.03 -22.40
C GLU A 82 13.09 5.30 -23.42
N CYS A 83 13.46 5.84 -24.58
CA CYS A 83 12.53 6.11 -25.67
C CYS A 83 11.79 4.84 -26.11
N GLY A 84 10.45 4.92 -26.18
CA GLY A 84 9.59 3.84 -26.66
C GLY A 84 9.17 2.81 -25.61
N LYS A 85 9.59 2.97 -24.35
CA LYS A 85 9.10 2.16 -23.23
C LYS A 85 7.99 2.89 -22.50
N ASN A 86 6.80 2.29 -22.45
CA ASN A 86 5.71 2.75 -21.60
C ASN A 86 4.95 1.60 -20.92
N LEU A 87 4.29 1.93 -19.81
CA LEU A 87 3.22 1.13 -19.24
C LEU A 87 1.91 1.84 -19.51
N VAL A 88 0.96 1.14 -20.12
CA VAL A 88 -0.39 1.62 -20.33
C VAL A 88 -1.30 0.91 -19.35
N VAL A 89 -1.97 1.68 -18.50
CA VAL A 89 -2.99 1.21 -17.55
C VAL A 89 -4.33 1.77 -18.01
N SER A 90 -5.20 0.90 -18.51
CA SER A 90 -6.53 1.27 -18.95
C SER A 90 -7.54 0.91 -17.86
N LEU A 91 -8.24 1.91 -17.33
CA LEU A 91 -9.25 1.79 -16.29
C LEU A 91 -10.63 1.90 -16.94
N MET A 92 -11.43 0.83 -16.85
CA MET A 92 -12.73 0.72 -17.51
C MET A 92 -13.85 1.15 -16.57
N GLU A 93 -14.78 1.96 -17.07
CA GLU A 93 -15.89 2.52 -16.30
C GLU A 93 -15.40 3.22 -15.01
N PRO A 94 -14.57 4.28 -15.11
CA PRO A 94 -14.10 4.99 -13.93
C PRO A 94 -15.28 5.71 -13.25
N LEU A 95 -15.45 5.43 -11.97
CA LEU A 95 -16.50 5.98 -11.11
C LEU A 95 -16.03 7.23 -10.36
N PHE A 96 -14.73 7.32 -10.11
CA PHE A 96 -14.12 8.42 -9.36
C PHE A 96 -12.72 8.68 -9.90
N ILE A 97 -12.37 9.95 -10.10
CA ILE A 97 -11.06 10.39 -10.60
C ILE A 97 -10.62 11.58 -9.76
N ASN A 98 -9.46 11.46 -9.11
CA ASN A 98 -8.79 12.56 -8.42
C ASN A 98 -7.29 12.49 -8.67
N GLY A 99 -6.66 13.64 -8.91
CA GLY A 99 -5.22 13.76 -9.13
C GLY A 99 -4.88 14.70 -10.28
N PRO A 100 -3.60 15.06 -10.45
CA PRO A 100 -3.14 15.82 -11.61
C PRO A 100 -3.23 15.01 -12.91
N THR A 101 -3.30 15.70 -14.04
CA THR A 101 -3.28 15.04 -15.37
C THR A 101 -1.91 14.51 -15.76
N SER A 102 -0.84 15.01 -15.15
CA SER A 102 0.53 14.55 -15.33
C SER A 102 1.29 14.69 -14.02
N TRP A 103 2.15 13.74 -13.70
CA TRP A 103 2.98 13.79 -12.49
C TRP A 103 4.30 13.03 -12.69
N ALA A 104 5.32 13.46 -11.95
CA ALA A 104 6.64 12.86 -11.97
C ALA A 104 6.82 11.85 -10.84
N GLU A 105 7.82 10.99 -10.97
CA GLU A 105 8.25 10.04 -9.94
C GLU A 105 7.08 9.25 -9.34
N ASN A 106 6.26 8.63 -10.19
CA ASN A 106 5.07 7.94 -9.74
C ASN A 106 5.39 6.77 -8.79
N GLU A 107 4.50 6.53 -7.84
CA GLU A 107 4.53 5.37 -6.94
C GLU A 107 3.21 4.59 -7.06
N ALA A 108 2.75 4.41 -8.30
CA ALA A 108 1.44 3.84 -8.58
C ALA A 108 1.30 2.42 -8.05
N SER A 109 0.10 2.11 -7.56
CA SER A 109 -0.31 0.77 -7.19
C SER A 109 -1.76 0.54 -7.60
N ILE A 110 -2.10 -0.73 -7.82
CA ILE A 110 -3.46 -1.15 -8.13
C ILE A 110 -3.91 -2.06 -6.99
N VAL A 111 -5.04 -1.73 -6.37
CA VAL A 111 -5.62 -2.46 -5.25
C VAL A 111 -7.11 -2.68 -5.48
N THR A 112 -7.73 -3.58 -4.69
CA THR A 112 -9.18 -3.69 -4.65
C THR A 112 -9.74 -2.75 -3.60
N VAL A 113 -10.91 -2.17 -3.87
CA VAL A 113 -11.68 -1.38 -2.92
C VAL A 113 -13.12 -1.88 -2.90
N THR A 114 -13.72 -1.95 -1.72
CA THR A 114 -15.15 -2.26 -1.58
C THR A 114 -15.87 -0.97 -1.22
N LEU A 115 -16.83 -0.56 -2.06
CA LEU A 115 -17.66 0.62 -1.77
C LEU A 115 -18.78 0.27 -0.78
N GLU A 116 -19.46 1.27 -0.23
CA GLU A 116 -20.56 1.10 0.73
C GLU A 116 -21.68 0.19 0.21
N THR A 117 -21.87 0.13 -1.11
CA THR A 117 -22.79 -0.79 -1.80
C THR A 117 -22.45 -2.27 -1.64
N GLY A 118 -21.27 -2.61 -1.14
CA GLY A 118 -20.75 -3.98 -1.04
C GLY A 118 -20.06 -4.48 -2.32
N ASN A 119 -20.14 -3.73 -3.41
CA ASN A 119 -19.49 -4.08 -4.67
C ASN A 119 -17.98 -3.83 -4.60
N GLN A 120 -17.21 -4.77 -5.17
CA GLN A 120 -15.76 -4.68 -5.28
C GLN A 120 -15.36 -4.01 -6.59
N PHE A 121 -14.41 -3.10 -6.51
CA PHE A 121 -13.87 -2.32 -7.61
C PHE A 121 -12.35 -2.35 -7.58
N VAL A 122 -11.74 -1.81 -8.62
CA VAL A 122 -10.31 -1.59 -8.74
C VAL A 122 -10.01 -0.14 -8.42
N GLU A 123 -8.93 0.07 -7.67
CA GLU A 123 -8.42 1.39 -7.35
C GLU A 123 -6.97 1.51 -7.86
N PHE A 124 -6.74 2.46 -8.76
CA PHE A 124 -5.40 2.94 -9.09
C PHE A 124 -5.06 4.09 -8.13
N VAL A 125 -3.96 3.95 -7.40
CA VAL A 125 -3.57 4.92 -6.38
C VAL A 125 -2.08 5.25 -6.45
N ASP A 126 -1.77 6.54 -6.36
CA ASP A 126 -0.43 7.06 -6.10
C ASP A 126 -0.56 8.06 -4.94
N HIS A 127 -0.15 7.63 -3.75
CA HIS A 127 -0.29 8.43 -2.54
C HIS A 127 0.57 9.68 -2.56
N LYS A 128 1.78 9.59 -3.14
CA LYS A 128 2.74 10.69 -3.23
C LYS A 128 2.17 11.85 -4.06
N ASN A 129 1.55 11.51 -5.20
CA ASN A 129 0.98 12.48 -6.13
C ASN A 129 -0.52 12.75 -5.90
N LYS A 130 -1.10 12.19 -4.83
CA LYS A 130 -2.53 12.29 -4.48
C LYS A 130 -3.46 11.83 -5.61
N VAL A 131 -3.03 10.85 -6.40
CA VAL A 131 -3.85 10.24 -7.45
C VAL A 131 -4.67 9.12 -6.84
N ARG A 132 -5.97 9.12 -7.13
CA ARG A 132 -6.90 8.08 -6.74
C ARG A 132 -7.97 7.94 -7.80
N ILE A 133 -8.05 6.77 -8.42
CA ILE A 133 -9.03 6.49 -9.47
C ILE A 133 -9.70 5.17 -9.15
N VAL A 134 -11.02 5.15 -9.09
CA VAL A 134 -11.83 3.94 -8.85
C VAL A 134 -12.53 3.57 -10.14
N ALA A 135 -12.47 2.29 -10.53
CA ALA A 135 -13.00 1.77 -11.78
C ALA A 135 -13.52 0.33 -11.61
N GLU A 136 -14.38 -0.13 -12.53
CA GLU A 136 -14.92 -1.50 -12.49
C GLU A 136 -13.85 -2.55 -12.75
N SER A 137 -12.99 -2.31 -13.73
CA SER A 137 -11.91 -3.22 -14.10
C SER A 137 -10.73 -2.46 -14.69
N PHE A 138 -9.65 -3.20 -14.98
CA PHE A 138 -8.43 -2.64 -15.51
C PHE A 138 -7.73 -3.60 -16.48
N GLU A 139 -6.92 -3.02 -17.37
CA GLU A 139 -5.97 -3.74 -18.22
C GLU A 139 -4.60 -3.05 -18.10
N VAL A 140 -3.53 -3.86 -18.12
CA VAL A 140 -2.15 -3.36 -18.09
C VAL A 140 -1.37 -3.95 -19.25
N ALA A 141 -0.69 -3.09 -20.01
CA ALA A 141 0.15 -3.51 -21.13
C ALA A 141 1.44 -2.68 -21.21
N GLU A 142 2.56 -3.32 -21.55
CA GLU A 142 3.85 -2.66 -21.76
C GLU A 142 4.12 -2.41 -23.25
N ASN A 143 4.84 -1.33 -23.55
CA ASN A 143 5.36 -0.99 -24.88
C ASN A 143 4.27 -0.89 -25.96
N ARG A 144 3.15 -0.26 -25.62
CA ARG A 144 2.03 -0.03 -26.53
C ARG A 144 2.12 1.35 -27.17
N LYS A 145 1.64 1.46 -28.40
CA LYS A 145 1.38 2.79 -29.00
C LYS A 145 0.16 3.38 -28.30
N VAL A 146 0.31 4.61 -27.81
CA VAL A 146 -0.73 5.43 -27.17
C VAL A 146 -1.17 6.47 -28.17
#